data_AF-A0A6I0ZIU2-F1
#
_entry.id   AF-A0A6I0ZIU2-F1
#
_cell.length_a   1.000
_cell.length_b   1.000
_cell.length_c   1.000
_cell.angle_alpha   90.00
_cell.angle_beta   90.00
_cell.angle_gamma   90.00
#
_symmetry.space_group_name_H-M   'P 1'
#
loop_
_entity.id
_entity.type
_entity.pdbx_description
1 polymer ?
#
loop_
_entity_poly.entity_id
_entity_poly.type
_entity_poly.pdbx_seq_one_letter_code
_entity_poly.pdbx_strand_id
1 'polypeptide(L)' 'MKATSYMKQHKANEFYVKKVRGYYMVIDGYDMSMASLEDTEEAANKMAAELNAMRNNRLNIA' A
#
# COMPACT_ATOMS: atom_id res chain seq x y z
N MET A 1 -18.87 -29.30 4.48
CA MET A 1 -17.78 -28.65 3.73
C MET A 1 -17.08 -27.69 4.69
N LYS A 2 -15.82 -27.92 5.07
CA LYS A 2 -15.07 -26.94 5.88
C LYS A 2 -14.74 -25.77 4.96
N ALA A 3 -15.33 -24.61 5.19
CA ALA A 3 -14.92 -23.39 4.53
C ALA A 3 -13.54 -23.03 5.07
N THR A 4 -12.49 -23.42 4.35
CA THR A 4 -11.18 -22.80 4.47
C THR A 4 -11.35 -21.35 4.05
N SER A 5 -11.53 -20.46 5.03
CA SER A 5 -11.37 -19.04 4.78
C SER A 5 -9.95 -18.86 4.23
N TYR A 6 -9.84 -18.62 2.93
CA TYR A 6 -8.65 -17.98 2.39
C TYR A 6 -8.61 -16.62 3.08
N MET A 7 -7.95 -16.54 4.24
CA MET A 7 -7.44 -15.28 4.71
C MET A 7 -6.49 -14.85 3.62
N LYS A 8 -6.98 -14.04 2.67
CA LYS A 8 -6.11 -13.22 1.84
C LYS A 8 -5.12 -12.64 2.83
N GLN A 9 -3.84 -12.94 2.66
CA GLN A 9 -2.81 -12.17 3.34
C GLN A 9 -3.06 -10.74 2.90
N HIS A 10 -3.84 -10.00 3.69
CA HIS A 10 -3.82 -8.57 3.68
C HIS A 10 -2.37 -8.29 4.01
N LYS A 11 -1.59 -7.92 2.99
CA LYS A 11 -0.36 -7.18 3.25
C LYS A 11 -0.75 -6.13 4.28
N ALA A 12 0.06 -6.02 5.33
CA ALA A 12 -0.18 -5.15 6.46
C ALA A 12 -0.73 -3.80 5.99
N ASN A 13 -1.51 -3.13 6.84
CA ASN A 13 -2.19 -1.84 6.62
C ASN A 13 -1.23 -0.71 6.19
N GLU A 14 -0.62 -0.87 5.02
CA GLU A 14 0.58 -0.22 4.54
C GLU A 14 0.40 0.04 3.04
N PHE A 15 0.95 1.16 2.61
CA PHE A 15 1.08 1.53 1.22
C PHE A 15 2.25 0.76 0.60
N TYR A 16 2.04 0.18 -0.59
CA TYR A 16 3.06 -0.55 -1.31
C TYR A 16 3.10 -0.16 -2.79
N VAL A 17 4.26 -0.34 -3.42
CA VAL A 17 4.46 -0.01 -4.83
C VAL A 17 4.15 -1.22 -5.72
N LYS A 18 3.47 -0.97 -6.84
CA LYS A 18 3.20 -1.94 -7.90
C LYS A 18 3.54 -1.32 -9.25
N LYS A 19 4.47 -1.95 -9.98
CA LYS A 19 4.79 -1.55 -11.36
C LYS A 19 3.61 -1.84 -12.30
N VAL A 20 3.21 -0.84 -13.09
CA VAL A 20 2.16 -0.96 -14.10
C VAL A 20 2.59 -0.22 -15.37
N ARG A 21 2.76 -0.97 -16.47
CA ARG A 21 2.99 -0.50 -17.85
C ARG A 21 3.66 0.89 -17.96
N GLY A 22 4.92 0.99 -17.54
CA GLY A 22 5.74 2.20 -17.66
C GLY A 22 5.74 3.10 -16.42
N TYR A 23 4.84 2.87 -15.48
CA TYR A 23 4.65 3.65 -14.26
C TYR A 23 4.73 2.77 -13.01
N TYR A 24 4.72 3.43 -11.85
CA TYR A 24 4.74 2.82 -10.53
C TYR A 24 3.54 3.34 -9.73
N MET A 25 2.59 2.46 -9.42
CA MET A 25 1.43 2.79 -8.61
C MET A 25 1.74 2.58 -7.14
N VAL A 26 1.36 3.53 -6.29
CA VAL A 26 1.29 3.34 -4.84
C VAL A 26 -0.13 2.91 -4.50
N ILE A 27 -0.27 1.75 -3.86
CA ILE A 27 -1.56 1.13 -3.54
C ILE A 27 -1.71 1.09 -2.02
N ASP A 28 -2.88 1.51 -1.52
CA ASP A 28 -3.24 1.31 -0.12
C ASP A 28 -3.60 -0.17 0.12
N GLY A 29 -2.86 -0.85 0.98
CA GLY A 29 -3.14 -2.24 1.34
C GLY A 29 -4.44 -2.45 2.13
N TYR A 30 -5.03 -1.39 2.69
CA TYR A 30 -6.27 -1.46 3.46
C TYR A 30 -7.51 -1.71 2.58
N ASP A 31 -7.74 -0.82 1.62
CA ASP A 31 -8.91 -0.84 0.74
C ASP A 31 -8.57 -1.19 -0.73
N MET A 32 -7.29 -1.45 -1.01
CA MET A 32 -6.77 -1.76 -2.35
C MET A 32 -6.95 -0.62 -3.36
N SER A 33 -7.17 0.61 -2.89
CA SER A 33 -7.26 1.80 -3.74
C SER A 33 -5.88 2.28 -4.21
N MET A 34 -5.87 3.01 -5.32
CA MET A 34 -4.66 3.69 -5.79
C MET A 34 -4.49 5.00 -5.03
N ALA A 35 -3.38 5.13 -4.31
CA ALA A 35 -3.03 6.35 -3.57
C ALA A 35 -2.22 7.33 -4.44
N SER A 36 -1.32 6.82 -5.30
CA SER A 36 -0.56 7.64 -6.25
C SER A 36 -0.14 6.84 -7.49
N LEU A 37 0.24 7.56 -8.55
CA LEU A 37 0.86 7.04 -9.76
C LEU A 37 2.11 7.87 -10.08
N GLU A 38 3.28 7.24 -10.08
CA GLU A 38 4.56 7.90 -10.29
C GLU A 38 5.28 7.36 -11.53
N ASP A 39 6.09 8.21 -12.16
CA ASP A 39 6.88 7.85 -13.35
C ASP A 39 8.10 6.98 -13.03
N THR A 40 8.65 7.10 -11.81
CA THR A 40 9.85 6.37 -11.38
C THR A 40 9.60 5.54 -10.14
N GLU A 41 10.36 4.45 -10.00
CA GLU A 41 10.28 3.55 -8.84
C GLU A 41 10.70 4.27 -7.55
N GLU A 42 11.71 5.13 -7.64
CA GLU A 42 12.22 5.93 -6.52
C GLU A 42 11.17 6.89 -5.98
N ALA A 43 10.44 7.59 -6.87
CA ALA A 43 9.35 8.48 -6.47
C ALA A 43 8.22 7.69 -5.80
N ALA A 44 7.82 6.55 -6.37
CA ALA A 44 6.78 5.71 -5.79
C ALA A 44 7.17 5.15 -4.42
N ASN A 45 8.42 4.71 -4.26
CA ASN A 45 8.92 4.19 -2.98
C ASN A 45 8.97 5.28 -1.92
N LYS A 46 9.41 6.49 -2.29
CA LYS A 46 9.38 7.65 -1.39
C LYS A 46 7.96 7.99 -0.94
N MET A 47 7.02 8.04 -1.89
CA MET A 47 5.61 8.33 -1.61
C MET A 47 4.98 7.25 -0.71
N ALA A 48 5.23 5.96 -0.99
CA ALA A 48 4.76 4.87 -0.13
C ALA A 48 5.32 4.97 1.30
N ALA A 49 6.60 5.31 1.46
CA ALA A 49 7.23 5.48 2.76
C ALA A 49 6.64 6.67 3.55
N GLU A 50 6.41 7.81 2.89
CA GLU A 50 5.78 8.99 3.51
C GLU A 50 4.36 8.69 3.98
N LEU A 51 3.54 8.04 3.14
CA LEU A 51 2.17 7.65 3.50
C LEU A 51 2.14 6.65 4.66
N ASN A 52 3.06 5.69 4.68
CA ASN A 52 3.22 4.76 5.79
C ASN A 52 3.62 5.47 7.09
N ALA A 53 4.54 6.43 7.04
CA ALA A 53 4.92 7.23 8.19
C ALA A 53 3.74 8.04 8.75
N MET A 54 2.95 8.68 7.87
CA MET A 54 1.74 9.40 8.27
C MET A 54 0.71 8.48 8.93
N ARG A 55 0.50 7.28 8.39
CA ARG A 55 -0.43 6.30 8.96
C ARG A 55 0.06 5.78 10.31
N ASN A 56 1.33 5.46 10.44
CA ASN A 56 1.91 5.01 11.71
C ASN A 56 1.81 6.10 12.79
N ASN A 57 2.04 7.37 12.43
CA ASN A 57 1.84 8.48 13.34
C ASN A 57 0.38 8.61 13.81
N ARG A 58 -0.60 8.41 12.92
CA ARG A 58 -2.03 8.41 13.29
C ARG A 58 -2.38 7.27 14.25
N LEU A 59 -1.81 6.08 14.04
CA LEU A 59 -2.05 4.92 14.92
C LEU A 59 -1.46 5.11 16.32
N ASN A 60 -0.34 5.81 16.43
CA ASN A 60 0.33 6.09 17.72
C ASN A 60 -0.33 7.23 18.52
N ILE A 61 -1.32 7.93 17.96
CA ILE A 61 -2.11 8.96 18.64
C ILE A 61 -3.40 8.38 19.28
N ALA A 62 -3.68 7.09 19.05
CA ALA A 62 -4.89 6.40 19.53
C ALA A 62 -4.75 5.84 20.96
#